data_AF-A0A1G1X2E1-F1
#
_entry.id   AF-A0A1G1X2E1-F1
#
_cell.length_a   1.000
_cell.length_b   1.000
_cell.length_c   1.000
_cell.angle_alpha   90.00
_cell.angle_beta   90.00
_cell.angle_gamma   90.00
#
_symmetry.space_group_name_H-M   'P 1'
#
loop_
_entity.id
_entity.type
_entity.pdbx_description
1 polymer ?
#
loop_
_entity_poly.entity_id
_entity_poly.type
_entity_poly.pdbx_seq_one_letter_code
_entity_poly.pdbx_strand_id
1 'polypeptide(L)'
;MNVGIKHATGSYYLVLNPDMIALPGSVKTLVDFMDANPVVGIAGGKLISPNGKLQYSCYKFYTPMTIVYRRTFLGRTAAGKANTRAFLMKDFNHKEVTDVDWLMGSCLIVRKKACDEVGGMDEQFFLYFEDVDWCRRMWNAGWRVTYVPQSVFSHFHQRSSDKGALFGILFNRLTREHIKSAFKYFWKFWGEKTPTR
;
A
#
# COMPACT_ATOMS: atom_id res chain seq x y z
N MET A 1 -2.13 -9.93 -11.31
CA MET A 1 -3.16 -8.89 -11.08
C MET A 1 -3.68 -8.25 -12.37
N ASN A 2 -2.85 -7.59 -13.19
CA ASN A 2 -3.31 -6.93 -14.42
C ASN A 2 -4.10 -7.84 -15.37
N VAL A 3 -3.72 -9.11 -15.51
CA VAL A 3 -4.49 -10.10 -16.27
C VAL A 3 -5.92 -10.24 -15.73
N GLY A 4 -6.10 -10.27 -14.40
CA GLY A 4 -7.44 -10.32 -13.78
C GLY A 4 -8.24 -9.04 -14.02
N ILE A 5 -7.61 -7.86 -13.92
CA ILE A 5 -8.24 -6.57 -14.23
C ILE A 5 -8.80 -6.56 -15.67
N LYS A 6 -8.05 -7.09 -16.64
CA LYS A 6 -8.47 -7.14 -18.06
C LYS A 6 -9.75 -7.96 -18.29
N HIS A 7 -10.03 -8.95 -17.44
CA HIS A 7 -11.19 -9.83 -17.59
C HIS A 7 -12.35 -9.47 -16.65
N ALA A 8 -12.13 -8.58 -15.68
CA ALA A 8 -13.15 -8.18 -14.72
C ALA A 8 -14.15 -7.20 -15.33
N THR A 9 -15.44 -7.44 -15.09
CA THR A 9 -16.55 -6.63 -15.66
C THR A 9 -17.30 -5.80 -14.61
N GLY A 10 -16.96 -5.93 -13.33
CA GLY A 10 -17.59 -5.18 -12.24
C GLY A 10 -17.21 -3.70 -12.23
N SER A 11 -18.04 -2.87 -11.61
CA SER A 11 -17.76 -1.44 -11.39
C SER A 11 -16.60 -1.19 -10.42
N TYR A 12 -16.28 -2.21 -9.61
CA TYR A 12 -15.16 -2.24 -8.69
C TYR A 12 -14.33 -3.50 -8.91
N TYR A 13 -13.01 -3.38 -8.78
CA TYR A 13 -12.09 -4.52 -8.73
C TYR A 13 -11.64 -4.73 -7.29
N LEU A 14 -11.75 -5.96 -6.79
CA LEU A 14 -11.18 -6.35 -5.51
C LEU A 14 -9.84 -7.05 -5.75
N VAL A 15 -8.75 -6.38 -5.38
CA VAL A 15 -7.42 -6.96 -5.28
C VAL A 15 -7.30 -7.59 -3.91
N LEU A 16 -7.11 -8.91 -3.85
CA LEU A 16 -6.98 -9.65 -2.61
C LEU A 16 -5.87 -10.70 -2.77
N ASN A 17 -4.89 -10.66 -1.86
CA ASN A 17 -3.87 -11.69 -1.82
C ASN A 17 -4.49 -13.05 -1.40
N PRO A 18 -3.93 -14.18 -1.88
CA PRO A 18 -4.49 -15.51 -1.60
C PRO A 18 -4.40 -15.95 -0.14
N ASP A 19 -3.56 -15.30 0.68
CA ASP A 19 -3.39 -15.55 2.12
C ASP A 19 -4.24 -14.62 3.00
N MET A 20 -5.22 -13.95 2.40
CA MET A 20 -6.18 -13.08 3.07
C MET A 20 -7.55 -13.73 3.17
N ILE A 21 -8.23 -13.52 4.30
CA ILE A 21 -9.64 -13.86 4.49
C ILE A 21 -10.42 -12.57 4.77
N ALA A 22 -11.45 -12.31 3.98
CA ALA A 22 -12.42 -11.27 4.26
C ALA A 22 -13.31 -11.70 5.44
N LEU A 23 -13.39 -10.88 6.48
CA LEU A 23 -14.38 -11.12 7.54
C LEU A 23 -15.80 -10.82 7.03
N PRO A 24 -16.84 -11.35 7.69
CA PRO A 24 -18.23 -11.07 7.31
C PRO A 24 -18.51 -9.58 7.16
N GLY A 25 -19.11 -9.18 6.05
CA GLY A 25 -19.46 -7.78 5.76
C GLY A 25 -18.32 -6.90 5.25
N SER A 26 -17.06 -7.34 5.27
CA SER A 26 -15.91 -6.50 4.90
C SER A 26 -15.93 -6.02 3.45
N VAL A 27 -16.22 -6.90 2.49
CA VAL A 27 -16.31 -6.51 1.08
C VAL A 27 -17.49 -5.57 0.86
N LYS A 28 -18.65 -5.85 1.46
CA LYS A 28 -19.83 -4.97 1.37
C LYS A 28 -19.52 -3.58 1.91
N THR A 29 -18.86 -3.50 3.07
CA THR A 29 -18.45 -2.22 3.69
C THR A 29 -17.58 -1.39 2.74
N LEU A 30 -16.65 -2.02 2.01
CA LEU A 30 -15.84 -1.33 1.02
C LEU A 30 -16.67 -0.85 -0.17
N VAL A 31 -17.57 -1.67 -0.69
CA VAL A 31 -18.45 -1.29 -1.81
C VAL A 31 -19.36 -0.13 -1.41
N ASP A 32 -20.05 -0.23 -0.27
CA ASP A 32 -20.93 0.82 0.25
C ASP A 32 -20.15 2.14 0.44
N PHE A 33 -18.93 2.07 0.96
CA PHE A 33 -18.05 3.24 1.11
C PHE A 33 -17.69 3.85 -0.24
N MET A 34 -17.33 3.04 -1.24
CA MET A 34 -16.98 3.52 -2.57
C MET A 34 -18.19 4.14 -3.29
N ASP A 35 -19.38 3.59 -3.12
CA ASP A 35 -20.62 4.17 -3.67
C ASP A 35 -20.93 5.53 -3.05
N ALA A 36 -20.78 5.65 -1.72
CA ALA A 36 -20.98 6.91 -1.01
C ALA A 36 -19.90 7.97 -1.31
N ASN A 37 -18.72 7.56 -1.81
CA ASN A 37 -17.57 8.44 -2.02
C ASN A 37 -17.07 8.36 -3.47
N PRO A 38 -17.77 8.97 -4.44
CA PRO A 38 -17.49 8.82 -5.86
C PRO A 38 -16.12 9.36 -6.30
N VAL A 39 -15.44 10.18 -5.49
CA VAL A 39 -14.09 10.73 -5.75
C VAL A 39 -12.96 9.81 -5.26
N VAL A 40 -13.27 8.71 -4.58
CA VAL A 40 -12.27 7.73 -4.12
C VAL A 40 -12.00 6.74 -5.27
N GLY A 41 -10.73 6.61 -5.64
CA GLY A 41 -10.26 5.67 -6.67
C GLY A 41 -9.84 4.33 -6.08
N ILE A 42 -9.20 4.33 -4.90
CA ILE A 42 -8.77 3.15 -4.18
C ILE A 42 -9.19 3.24 -2.71
N ALA A 43 -9.74 2.16 -2.17
CA ALA A 43 -9.91 2.02 -0.72
C ALA A 43 -9.35 0.68 -0.22
N GLY A 44 -8.95 0.63 1.04
CA GLY A 44 -8.37 -0.56 1.66
C GLY A 44 -8.85 -0.75 3.09
N GLY A 45 -9.05 -2.00 3.49
CA GLY A 45 -9.52 -2.36 4.82
C GLY A 45 -8.42 -2.39 5.88
N LYS A 46 -8.85 -2.50 7.13
CA LYS A 46 -8.00 -2.87 8.27
C LYS A 46 -7.53 -4.31 8.12
N LEU A 47 -6.23 -4.52 8.30
CA LEU A 47 -5.65 -5.85 8.34
C LEU A 47 -5.39 -6.28 9.78
N ILE A 48 -5.75 -7.51 10.10
CA ILE A 48 -5.45 -8.13 11.40
C ILE A 48 -4.73 -9.45 11.18
N SER A 49 -3.85 -9.83 12.10
CA SER A 49 -3.37 -11.22 12.17
C SER A 49 -4.46 -12.14 12.73
N PRO A 50 -4.29 -13.48 12.63
CA PRO A 50 -5.29 -14.44 13.13
C PRO A 50 -5.55 -14.32 14.63
N ASN A 51 -4.62 -13.75 15.40
CA ASN A 51 -4.78 -13.45 16.83
C ASN A 51 -5.42 -12.06 17.10
N GLY A 52 -5.98 -11.40 16.09
CA GLY A 52 -6.69 -10.12 16.23
C GLY A 52 -5.80 -8.87 16.30
N LYS A 53 -4.47 -9.00 16.24
CA LYS A 53 -3.57 -7.83 16.31
C LYS A 53 -3.56 -7.06 14.98
N LEU A 54 -3.62 -5.73 15.07
CA LEU A 54 -3.49 -4.83 13.93
C LEU A 54 -2.19 -5.08 13.14
N GLN A 55 -2.32 -5.18 11.83
CA GLN A 55 -1.23 -5.09 10.87
C GLN A 55 -1.36 -3.78 10.10
N TYR A 56 -0.30 -2.97 10.09
CA TYR A 56 -0.32 -1.70 9.35
C TYR A 56 -0.40 -1.97 7.85
N SER A 57 -1.33 -1.30 7.19
CA SER A 57 -1.57 -1.43 5.74
C SER A 57 -1.66 -0.09 5.02
N CYS A 58 -1.58 1.02 5.74
CA CYS A 58 -1.53 2.37 5.19
C CYS A 58 -0.25 3.07 5.61
N TYR A 59 0.28 3.91 4.72
CA TYR A 59 1.62 4.45 4.85
C TYR A 59 1.70 5.86 4.27
N LYS A 60 2.77 6.58 4.60
CA LYS A 60 3.18 7.77 3.84
C LYS A 60 4.01 7.38 2.62
N PHE A 61 4.06 8.22 1.60
CA PHE A 61 4.96 8.01 0.47
C PHE A 61 6.42 7.89 0.93
N TYR A 62 7.18 7.07 0.23
CA TYR A 62 8.61 6.94 0.49
C TYR A 62 9.33 8.23 0.14
N THR A 63 10.22 8.67 1.03
CA THR A 63 11.31 9.60 0.69
C THR A 63 12.62 8.84 0.51
N PRO A 64 13.63 9.38 -0.20
CA PRO A 64 14.94 8.74 -0.26
C PRO A 64 15.52 8.41 1.12
N MET A 65 15.34 9.32 2.09
CA MET A 65 15.74 9.09 3.48
C MET A 65 14.98 7.96 4.16
N THR A 66 13.70 7.74 3.80
CA THR A 66 12.93 6.58 4.29
C THR A 66 13.61 5.27 3.88
N ILE A 67 14.14 5.18 2.65
CA ILE A 67 14.89 4.00 2.21
C ILE A 67 16.17 3.85 3.01
N VAL A 68 16.95 4.94 3.15
CA VAL A 68 18.22 4.94 3.89
C VAL A 68 17.99 4.48 5.34
N TYR A 69 17.03 5.06 6.05
CA TYR A 69 16.74 4.69 7.43
C TYR A 69 16.25 3.25 7.55
N ARG A 70 15.39 2.77 6.65
CA ARG A 70 14.86 1.39 6.73
C ARG A 70 15.87 0.33 6.34
N ARG A 71 16.91 0.67 5.58
CA ARG A 71 17.88 -0.29 5.04
C ARG A 71 19.25 -0.23 5.69
N THR A 72 19.58 0.81 6.44
CA THR A 72 20.90 0.96 7.06
C THR A 72 20.83 1.03 8.58
N PHE A 73 21.99 1.01 9.25
CA PHE A 73 22.08 1.19 10.69
C PHE A 73 21.55 2.55 11.17
N LEU A 74 21.45 3.55 10.28
CA LEU A 74 20.91 4.87 10.58
C LEU A 74 19.45 4.82 11.03
N GLY A 75 18.70 3.76 10.69
CA GLY A 75 17.35 3.52 11.21
C GLY A 75 17.28 3.36 12.73
N ARG A 76 18.39 3.07 13.40
CA ARG A 76 18.47 2.92 14.86
C ARG A 76 18.59 4.25 15.60
N THR A 77 18.98 5.32 14.90
CA THR A 77 19.06 6.68 15.44
C THR A 77 17.67 7.22 15.80
N ALA A 78 17.61 8.27 16.62
CA ALA A 78 16.35 8.92 16.98
C ALA A 78 15.61 9.43 15.72
N ALA A 79 16.33 10.10 14.81
CA ALA A 79 15.78 10.59 13.54
C ALA A 79 15.27 9.44 12.66
N GLY A 80 16.04 8.35 12.52
CA GLY A 80 15.64 7.18 11.74
C GLY A 80 14.39 6.47 12.29
N LYS A 81 14.30 6.35 13.62
CA LYS A 81 13.12 5.81 14.31
C LYS A 81 11.90 6.71 14.13
N ALA A 82 12.06 8.03 14.27
CA ALA A 82 10.98 9.00 14.07
C ALA A 82 10.47 8.99 12.62
N ASN A 83 11.37 9.02 11.64
CA ASN A 83 11.02 8.93 10.22
C ASN A 83 10.27 7.62 9.91
N THR A 84 10.79 6.48 10.37
CA THR A 84 10.14 5.18 10.15
C THR A 84 8.77 5.10 10.83
N ARG A 85 8.63 5.66 12.04
CA ARG A 85 7.36 5.71 12.77
C ARG A 85 6.31 6.53 12.01
N ALA A 86 6.70 7.68 11.48
CA ALA A 86 5.85 8.54 10.67
C ALA A 86 5.46 7.87 9.33
N PHE A 87 6.43 7.24 8.64
CA PHE A 87 6.18 6.50 7.40
C PHE A 87 5.20 5.34 7.60
N LEU A 88 5.39 4.55 8.67
CA LEU A 88 4.51 3.44 9.05
C LEU A 88 3.17 3.89 9.65
N MET A 89 2.92 5.20 9.75
CA MET A 89 1.72 5.78 10.33
C MET A 89 1.36 5.16 11.70
N LYS A 90 2.36 4.93 12.57
CA LYS A 90 2.12 4.22 13.85
C LYS A 90 1.30 5.01 14.86
N ASP A 91 1.44 6.33 14.86
CA ASP A 91 0.74 7.24 15.77
C ASP A 91 -0.61 7.71 15.19
N PHE A 92 -1.04 7.11 14.08
CA PHE A 92 -2.28 7.43 13.39
C PHE A 92 -3.48 6.71 14.05
N ASN A 93 -4.67 7.31 14.02
CA ASN A 93 -5.88 6.66 14.53
C ASN A 93 -6.43 5.62 13.53
N HIS A 94 -5.99 4.37 13.65
CA HIS A 94 -6.44 3.23 12.81
C HIS A 94 -7.90 2.78 13.06
N LYS A 95 -8.72 3.63 13.68
CA LYS A 95 -10.16 3.41 13.88
C LYS A 95 -11.02 4.35 13.02
N GLU A 96 -10.42 5.36 12.41
CA GLU A 96 -11.13 6.35 11.60
C GLU A 96 -10.88 6.17 10.10
N VAL A 97 -11.93 6.43 9.31
CA VAL A 97 -11.81 6.49 7.85
C VAL A 97 -10.94 7.69 7.52
N THR A 98 -9.90 7.50 6.71
CA THR A 98 -8.97 8.60 6.40
C THR A 98 -8.28 8.38 5.08
N ASP A 99 -8.13 9.46 4.33
CA ASP A 99 -7.34 9.47 3.12
C ASP A 99 -5.87 9.21 3.45
N VAL A 100 -5.22 8.33 2.69
CA VAL A 100 -3.85 7.86 2.86
C VAL A 100 -2.98 8.04 1.62
N ASP A 101 -1.66 8.12 1.76
CA ASP A 101 -0.76 8.36 0.61
C ASP A 101 -0.80 7.10 -0.26
N TRP A 102 -0.63 5.94 0.38
CA TRP A 102 -0.79 4.66 -0.27
C TRP A 102 -1.20 3.56 0.71
N LEU A 103 -1.78 2.51 0.14
CA LEU A 103 -2.24 1.31 0.82
C LEU A 103 -1.45 0.11 0.27
N MET A 104 -1.16 -0.85 1.15
CA MET A 104 -0.51 -2.09 0.76
C MET A 104 -1.42 -2.92 -0.15
N GLY A 105 -0.85 -3.45 -1.22
CA GLY A 105 -1.56 -4.26 -2.23
C GLY A 105 -2.21 -5.56 -1.75
N SER A 106 -2.16 -5.89 -0.45
CA SER A 106 -2.75 -7.12 0.10
C SER A 106 -4.28 -7.16 0.02
N CYS A 107 -4.95 -6.01 0.18
CA CYS A 107 -6.38 -5.89 0.04
C CYS A 107 -6.78 -4.46 -0.35
N LEU A 108 -7.21 -4.30 -1.60
CA LEU A 108 -7.65 -3.02 -2.17
C LEU A 108 -8.95 -3.22 -2.95
N ILE A 109 -9.95 -2.36 -2.74
CA ILE A 109 -11.02 -2.15 -3.71
C ILE A 109 -10.64 -0.97 -4.60
N VAL A 110 -10.88 -1.10 -5.91
CA VAL A 110 -10.47 -0.11 -6.90
C VAL A 110 -11.64 0.21 -7.80
N ARG A 111 -11.91 1.49 -7.99
CA ARG A 111 -12.94 1.97 -8.92
C ARG A 111 -12.50 1.70 -10.35
N LYS A 112 -13.35 0.99 -11.12
CA LYS A 112 -13.08 0.70 -12.53
C LYS A 112 -12.75 1.96 -13.32
N LYS A 113 -13.56 3.02 -13.19
CA LYS A 113 -13.33 4.31 -13.86
C LYS A 113 -11.95 4.90 -13.56
N ALA A 114 -11.54 4.89 -12.28
CA ALA A 114 -10.22 5.40 -11.89
C ALA A 114 -9.09 4.54 -12.45
N CYS A 115 -9.26 3.21 -12.45
CA CYS A 115 -8.31 2.28 -13.05
C CYS A 115 -8.22 2.43 -14.58
N ASP A 116 -9.34 2.68 -15.27
CA ASP A 116 -9.37 2.89 -16.72
C ASP A 116 -8.67 4.20 -17.10
N GLU A 117 -8.74 5.22 -16.24
CA GLU A 117 -8.07 6.52 -16.43
C GLU A 117 -6.57 6.46 -16.14
N VAL A 118 -6.16 5.88 -15.01
CA VAL A 118 -4.74 5.88 -14.59
C VAL A 118 -3.96 4.66 -15.09
N GLY A 119 -4.64 3.65 -15.60
CA GLY A 119 -4.10 2.32 -15.92
C GLY A 119 -3.98 1.41 -14.69
N GLY A 120 -3.70 0.13 -14.94
CA GLY A 120 -3.45 -0.88 -13.89
C GLY A 120 -2.14 -0.66 -13.11
N MET A 121 -1.68 -1.69 -12.39
CA MET A 121 -0.36 -1.64 -11.76
C MET A 121 0.74 -1.63 -12.83
N ASP A 122 1.79 -0.84 -12.61
CA ASP A 122 2.85 -0.67 -13.60
C ASP A 122 3.79 -1.88 -13.61
N GLU A 123 3.87 -2.54 -14.76
CA GLU A 123 4.60 -3.80 -14.96
C GLU A 123 6.13 -3.63 -14.88
N GLN A 124 6.63 -2.39 -14.83
CA GLN A 124 8.05 -2.15 -14.55
C GLN A 124 8.46 -2.59 -13.13
N PHE A 125 7.50 -2.70 -12.21
CA PHE A 125 7.69 -3.18 -10.85
C PHE A 125 7.34 -4.67 -10.76
N PHE A 126 8.37 -5.53 -10.75
CA PHE A 126 8.16 -6.97 -10.54
C PHE A 126 7.71 -7.29 -9.10
N LEU A 127 8.27 -6.57 -8.13
CA LEU A 127 7.95 -6.69 -6.71
C LEU A 127 8.31 -5.38 -5.99
N TYR A 128 7.46 -4.95 -5.05
CA TYR A 128 7.52 -3.69 -4.32
C TYR A 128 7.31 -2.45 -5.20
N PHE A 129 6.70 -1.43 -4.61
CA PHE A 129 6.39 -0.13 -5.23
C PHE A 129 5.30 -0.16 -6.30
N GLU A 130 4.78 -1.32 -6.71
CA GLU A 130 3.63 -1.40 -7.62
C GLU A 130 2.39 -0.73 -7.02
N ASP A 131 2.16 -0.93 -5.72
CA ASP A 131 1.06 -0.34 -4.96
C ASP A 131 1.31 1.13 -4.62
N VAL A 132 2.55 1.48 -4.26
CA VAL A 132 2.99 2.86 -4.03
C VAL A 132 2.80 3.71 -5.29
N ASP A 133 3.28 3.21 -6.43
CA ASP A 133 3.13 3.85 -7.73
C ASP A 133 1.66 4.03 -8.10
N TRP A 134 0.85 2.98 -7.95
CA TRP A 134 -0.55 3.03 -8.34
C TRP A 134 -1.34 4.04 -7.51
N CYS A 135 -1.11 4.07 -6.19
CA CYS A 135 -1.71 5.07 -5.31
C CYS A 135 -1.25 6.49 -5.66
N ARG A 136 0.03 6.70 -6.00
CA ARG A 136 0.52 8.02 -6.43
C ARG A 136 -0.12 8.47 -7.74
N ARG A 137 -0.28 7.56 -8.71
CA ARG A 137 -0.98 7.87 -9.97
C ARG A 137 -2.45 8.22 -9.75
N MET A 138 -3.13 7.54 -8.82
CA MET A 138 -4.48 7.90 -8.41
C MET A 138 -4.54 9.35 -7.91
N TRP A 139 -3.66 9.70 -6.96
CA TRP A 139 -3.58 11.06 -6.44
C TRP A 139 -3.26 12.10 -7.52
N ASN A 140 -2.30 11.80 -8.41
CA ASN A 140 -1.94 12.69 -9.54
C ASN A 140 -3.12 12.94 -10.49
N ALA A 141 -4.04 11.97 -10.63
CA ALA A 141 -5.26 12.09 -11.43
C ALA A 141 -6.47 12.62 -10.63
N GLY A 142 -6.26 13.09 -9.39
CA GLY A 142 -7.33 13.65 -8.55
C GLY A 142 -8.22 12.61 -7.85
N TRP A 143 -7.87 11.33 -7.92
CA TRP A 143 -8.54 10.26 -7.21
C TRP A 143 -7.97 10.09 -5.80
N ARG A 144 -8.86 10.03 -4.81
CA ARG A 144 -8.44 9.80 -3.41
C ARG A 144 -8.12 8.33 -3.17
N VAL A 145 -7.19 8.09 -2.25
CA VAL A 145 -6.84 6.76 -1.73
C VAL A 145 -7.21 6.73 -0.25
N THR A 146 -8.06 5.80 0.19
CA THR A 146 -8.70 5.89 1.52
C THR A 146 -8.59 4.59 2.34
N TYR A 147 -8.14 4.72 3.58
CA TYR A 147 -8.18 3.64 4.56
C TYR A 147 -9.57 3.57 5.23
N VAL A 148 -10.19 2.39 5.22
CA VAL A 148 -11.56 2.15 5.72
C VAL A 148 -11.52 1.10 6.84
N PRO A 149 -11.32 1.50 8.11
CA PRO A 149 -11.06 0.57 9.21
C PRO A 149 -12.23 -0.30 9.64
N GLN A 150 -13.44 -0.01 9.17
CA GLN A 150 -14.67 -0.78 9.39
C GLN A 150 -14.68 -2.04 8.52
N SER A 151 -13.98 -2.04 7.39
CA SER A 151 -13.77 -3.24 6.58
C SER A 151 -12.54 -3.99 7.11
N VAL A 152 -12.70 -5.24 7.54
CA VAL A 152 -11.65 -5.99 8.23
C VAL A 152 -11.28 -7.27 7.50
N PHE A 153 -9.99 -7.48 7.30
CA PHE A 153 -9.45 -8.68 6.66
C PHE A 153 -8.41 -9.33 7.58
N SER A 154 -8.48 -10.66 7.70
CA SER A 154 -7.49 -11.46 8.40
C SER A 154 -6.39 -11.90 7.44
N HIS A 155 -5.14 -11.62 7.77
CA HIS A 155 -3.97 -11.99 6.99
C HIS A 155 -3.25 -13.15 7.67
N PHE A 156 -3.20 -14.32 7.03
CA PHE A 156 -2.63 -15.55 7.60
C PHE A 156 -1.10 -15.62 7.52
N HIS A 157 -0.45 -14.52 7.16
CA HIS A 157 0.98 -14.49 6.93
C HIS A 157 1.77 -14.88 8.19
N GLN A 158 2.34 -16.09 8.16
CA GLN A 158 3.60 -16.37 8.81
C GLN A 158 4.63 -15.41 8.20
N ARG A 159 5.13 -14.49 9.03
CA ARG A 159 6.19 -13.52 8.73
C ARG A 159 7.37 -14.16 7.95
N SER A 160 7.25 -14.22 6.63
CA SER A 160 8.34 -14.70 5.75
C SER A 160 9.35 -13.59 5.47
N SER A 161 9.02 -12.34 5.81
CA SER A 161 9.88 -11.16 5.66
C SER A 161 10.63 -10.75 6.93
N ASP A 162 10.46 -11.47 8.05
CA ASP A 162 11.01 -11.10 9.36
C ASP A 162 12.27 -11.91 9.73
N LYS A 163 13.09 -12.25 8.73
CA LYS A 163 14.45 -12.75 8.98
C LYS A 163 15.45 -11.59 8.88
N GLY A 164 15.77 -11.03 10.04
CA GLY A 164 17.10 -10.50 10.33
C GLY A 164 17.41 -9.10 9.77
N ALA A 165 17.45 -8.15 10.69
CA ALA A 165 18.14 -6.88 10.50
C ALA A 165 19.60 -7.07 10.04
N LEU A 166 20.06 -6.09 9.25
CA LEU A 166 21.46 -5.77 8.93
C LEU A 166 22.26 -6.67 7.97
N PHE A 167 22.18 -8.01 7.99
CA PHE A 167 23.09 -8.84 7.17
C PHE A 167 22.60 -9.14 5.72
N GLY A 168 21.35 -8.79 5.38
CA GLY A 168 20.73 -9.18 4.11
C GLY A 168 20.96 -8.26 2.91
N ILE A 169 21.57 -7.09 3.05
CA ILE A 169 21.60 -6.08 1.96
C ILE A 169 22.37 -6.58 0.72
N LEU A 170 23.44 -7.36 0.92
CA LEU A 170 24.28 -7.89 -0.16
C LEU A 170 23.78 -9.23 -0.73
N PHE A 171 23.10 -10.07 0.08
CA PHE A 171 22.74 -11.45 -0.30
C PHE A 171 21.23 -11.73 -0.38
N ASN A 172 20.37 -10.81 0.08
CA ASN A 172 18.91 -10.98 0.01
C ASN A 172 18.38 -10.39 -1.29
N ARG A 173 18.02 -11.27 -2.23
CA ARG A 173 17.37 -10.93 -3.50
C ARG A 173 16.20 -9.94 -3.32
N LEU A 174 15.38 -10.12 -2.29
CA LEU A 174 14.23 -9.25 -2.03
C LEU A 174 14.64 -7.83 -1.65
N THR A 175 15.76 -7.67 -0.93
CA THR A 175 16.27 -6.33 -0.59
C THR A 175 16.80 -5.63 -1.83
N ARG A 176 17.51 -6.36 -2.71
CA ARG A 176 18.01 -5.82 -3.99
C ARG A 176 16.85 -5.41 -4.90
N GLU A 177 15.82 -6.24 -5.03
CA GLU A 177 14.62 -5.89 -5.82
C GLU A 177 13.89 -4.69 -5.23
N HIS A 178 13.73 -4.60 -3.91
CA HIS A 178 13.15 -3.42 -3.27
C HIS A 178 13.96 -2.15 -3.57
N ILE A 179 15.30 -2.21 -3.55
CA ILE A 179 16.15 -1.05 -3.85
C ILE A 179 16.00 -0.67 -5.33
N LYS A 180 16.03 -1.63 -6.26
CA LYS A 180 15.81 -1.39 -7.69
C LYS A 180 14.44 -0.75 -7.96
N SER A 181 13.37 -1.29 -7.36
CA SER A 181 12.02 -0.74 -7.47
C SER A 181 11.93 0.67 -6.88
N ALA A 182 12.62 0.93 -5.75
CA ALA A 182 12.69 2.28 -5.20
C ALA A 182 13.38 3.27 -6.18
N PHE A 183 14.49 2.87 -6.79
CA PHE A 183 15.15 3.70 -7.82
C PHE A 183 14.24 3.97 -9.02
N LYS A 184 13.56 2.95 -9.55
CA LYS A 184 12.58 3.11 -10.64
C LYS A 184 11.47 4.09 -10.25
N TYR A 185 10.93 3.96 -9.04
CA TYR A 185 9.88 4.84 -8.52
C TYR A 185 10.35 6.29 -8.41
N PHE A 186 11.51 6.54 -7.80
CA PHE A 186 12.02 7.92 -7.68
C PHE A 186 12.41 8.53 -9.03
N TRP A 187 12.91 7.71 -9.96
CA TRP A 187 13.19 8.14 -11.32
C TRP A 187 11.92 8.50 -12.09
N LYS A 188 10.90 7.63 -12.02
CA LYS A 188 9.60 7.81 -12.69
C LYS A 188 8.95 9.14 -12.32
N PHE A 189 9.03 9.53 -11.05
CA PHE A 189 8.41 10.75 -10.53
C PHE A 189 9.44 11.86 -10.26
N TRP A 190 10.59 11.83 -10.94
CA TRP A 190 11.62 12.83 -10.75
C TRP A 190 11.12 14.21 -11.21
N GLY A 191 11.30 15.23 -10.37
CA GLY A 191 10.81 16.59 -10.65
C GLY A 191 9.31 16.81 -10.38
N GLU A 192 8.54 15.75 -10.12
CA GLU A 192 7.14 15.87 -9.73
C GLU A 192 7.01 16.12 -8.22
N LYS A 193 6.11 17.02 -7.84
CA LYS A 193 5.70 17.18 -6.44
C LYS A 193 5.02 15.90 -5.96
N THR A 194 5.32 15.50 -4.73
CA THR A 194 4.58 14.41 -4.09
C THR A 194 3.17 14.91 -3.78
N PRO A 195 2.10 14.20 -4.19
CA PRO A 195 0.75 14.61 -3.86
C PRO A 195 0.57 14.74 -2.35
N THR A 196 -0.16 15.79 -1.95
CA THR A 196 -0.55 16.01 -0.56
C THR A 196 -2.04 15.78 -0.44
N ARG A 197 -2.46 15.10 0.64
CA ARG A 197 -3.86 14.91 1.01
C ARG A 197 -4.48 16.22 1.49
#